data_AF-A0A1F7F1W0-F1
#
_entry.id   AF-A0A1F7F1W0-F1
#
_cell.length_a   1.000
_cell.length_b   1.000
_cell.length_c   1.000
_cell.angle_alpha   90.00
_cell.angle_beta   90.00
_cell.angle_gamma   90.00
#
_symmetry.space_group_name_H-M   'P 1'
#
loop_
_entity.id
_entity.type
_entity.pdbx_description
1 polymer ?
#
loop_
_entity_poly.entity_id
_entity_poly.type
_entity_poly.pdbx_seq_one_letter_code
_entity_poly.pdbx_strand_id
1 'polypeptide(L)'
;MKFRNPLIPELLAMRDFADTHAHTNYADGADSIEAMAEQAQRNGLHCFALTEHVRANGLTYDYTAFAQQVTACSGKDFMAINGTETKVLDAQGALDISPELAHASNLRIASFHDRMTPEMHRTAVRAMLRNPLIDIWGHPCALDADYTIDEWISLCLLAKQNGVVIEVSNRYPMPAALFDILKESGCGYLYASDAHDAQSIRTARSLPVIAVRA
;
A
#
# COMPACT_ATOMS: atom_id res chain seq x y z
N MET A 1 -7.54 -8.40 16.23
CA MET A 1 -6.56 -7.38 15.78
C MET A 1 -7.26 -6.03 15.83
N LYS A 2 -6.65 -4.99 16.41
CA LYS A 2 -7.25 -3.65 16.47
C LYS A 2 -6.57 -2.79 15.41
N PHE A 3 -7.29 -2.48 14.34
CA PHE A 3 -6.83 -1.57 13.30
C PHE A 3 -7.14 -0.13 13.71
N ARG A 4 -6.22 0.79 13.37
CA ARG A 4 -6.39 2.22 13.67
C ARG A 4 -7.31 2.87 12.64
N ASN A 5 -7.11 2.55 11.37
CA ASN A 5 -7.96 2.97 10.28
C ASN A 5 -9.19 2.06 10.17
N PRO A 6 -10.42 2.63 10.25
CA PRO A 6 -11.66 1.85 10.23
C PRO A 6 -11.95 1.19 8.87
N LEU A 7 -11.28 1.60 7.78
CA LEU A 7 -11.44 0.99 6.46
C LEU A 7 -10.75 -0.38 6.37
N ILE A 8 -9.71 -0.63 7.17
CA ILE A 8 -8.90 -1.84 7.04
C ILE A 8 -9.69 -3.14 7.24
N PRO A 9 -10.57 -3.30 8.24
CA PRO A 9 -11.41 -4.49 8.36
C PRO A 9 -12.25 -4.77 7.11
N GLU A 10 -12.83 -3.74 6.49
CA GLU A 10 -13.65 -3.88 5.27
C GLU A 10 -12.78 -4.26 4.08
N LEU A 11 -11.66 -3.57 3.89
CA LEU A 11 -10.67 -3.89 2.85
C LEU A 11 -10.16 -5.33 2.96
N LEU A 12 -9.89 -5.82 4.18
CA LEU A 12 -9.47 -7.20 4.40
C LEU A 12 -10.57 -8.21 4.04
N ALA A 13 -11.83 -7.89 4.31
CA ALA A 13 -12.96 -8.75 3.98
C ALA A 13 -13.21 -8.85 2.46
N MET A 14 -12.92 -7.78 1.71
CA MET A 14 -13.12 -7.72 0.26
C MET A 14 -11.81 -7.75 -0.54
N ARG A 15 -10.68 -8.14 0.06
CA ARG A 15 -9.32 -8.02 -0.51
C ARG A 15 -9.17 -8.57 -1.92
N ASP A 16 -9.89 -9.63 -2.26
CA ASP A 16 -9.83 -10.25 -3.60
C ASP A 16 -10.46 -9.35 -4.68
N PHE A 17 -11.26 -8.36 -4.30
CA PHE A 17 -11.94 -7.37 -5.13
C PHE A 17 -11.44 -5.95 -4.85
N ALA A 18 -10.30 -5.82 -4.17
CA ALA A 18 -9.67 -4.55 -3.88
C ALA A 18 -8.30 -4.45 -4.55
N ASP A 19 -7.94 -3.23 -4.93
CA ASP A 19 -6.56 -2.83 -5.22
C ASP A 19 -6.29 -1.55 -4.45
N THR A 20 -5.29 -1.60 -3.57
CA THR A 20 -5.06 -0.54 -2.59
C THR A 20 -3.89 0.37 -2.92
N HIS A 21 -3.19 0.17 -4.04
CA HIS A 21 -2.01 0.95 -4.40
C HIS A 21 -1.95 1.16 -5.91
N ALA A 22 -2.16 2.40 -6.33
CA ALA A 22 -2.06 2.84 -7.71
C ALA A 22 -1.88 4.36 -7.78
N HIS A 23 -1.34 4.84 -8.90
CA HIS A 23 -0.88 6.21 -9.13
C HIS A 23 -1.49 6.77 -10.41
N THR A 24 -1.71 8.08 -10.42
CA THR A 24 -2.29 8.82 -11.55
C THR A 24 -1.32 9.86 -12.07
N ASN A 25 -1.73 10.55 -13.13
CA ASN A 25 -1.02 11.71 -13.68
C ASN A 25 -0.96 12.95 -12.76
N TYR A 26 -1.49 12.88 -11.54
CA TYR A 26 -1.25 13.88 -10.50
C TYR A 26 0.18 13.83 -9.94
N ALA A 27 0.79 12.65 -9.91
CA ALA A 27 2.20 12.47 -9.55
C ALA A 27 3.00 11.87 -10.71
N ASP A 28 3.23 10.56 -10.71
CA ASP A 28 4.13 9.86 -11.64
C ASP A 28 3.45 8.75 -12.46
N GLY A 29 2.13 8.65 -12.40
CA GLY A 29 1.33 7.85 -13.31
C GLY A 29 1.07 8.53 -14.67
N ALA A 30 0.54 7.77 -15.62
CA ALA A 30 0.24 8.22 -16.99
C ALA A 30 -1.22 8.63 -17.18
N ASP A 31 -2.14 7.97 -16.51
CA ASP A 31 -3.59 8.08 -16.74
C ASP A 31 -4.30 8.95 -15.69
N SER A 32 -5.48 9.47 -16.04
CA SER A 32 -6.30 10.27 -15.12
C SER A 32 -7.00 9.41 -14.07
N ILE A 33 -7.48 10.05 -12.99
CA ILE A 33 -8.28 9.41 -11.94
C ILE A 33 -9.46 8.63 -12.53
N GLU A 34 -10.19 9.23 -13.48
CA GLU A 34 -11.36 8.61 -14.11
C GLU A 34 -10.97 7.39 -14.94
N ALA A 35 -9.91 7.49 -15.74
CA ALA A 35 -9.43 6.37 -16.55
C ALA A 35 -8.99 5.18 -15.67
N MET A 36 -8.29 5.46 -14.57
CA MET A 36 -7.88 4.45 -13.59
C MET A 36 -9.09 3.81 -12.91
N ALA A 37 -10.05 4.61 -12.44
CA ALA A 37 -11.26 4.12 -11.78
C ALA A 37 -12.15 3.28 -12.73
N GLU A 38 -12.37 3.74 -13.97
CA GLU A 38 -13.12 2.99 -14.98
C GLU A 38 -12.47 1.63 -15.27
N GLN A 39 -11.15 1.59 -15.36
CA GLN A 39 -10.43 0.35 -15.63
C GLN A 39 -10.45 -0.59 -14.42
N ALA A 40 -10.35 -0.07 -13.19
CA ALA A 40 -10.54 -0.85 -11.97
C ALA A 40 -11.93 -1.53 -11.93
N GLN A 41 -12.99 -0.81 -12.30
CA GLN A 41 -14.35 -1.36 -12.41
C GLN A 41 -14.45 -2.44 -13.49
N ARG A 42 -13.86 -2.21 -14.68
CA ARG A 42 -13.82 -3.22 -15.77
C ARG A 42 -13.08 -4.49 -15.35
N ASN A 43 -12.07 -4.34 -14.50
CA ASN A 43 -11.29 -5.42 -13.91
C ASN A 43 -12.04 -6.18 -12.79
N GLY A 44 -13.28 -5.79 -12.49
CA GLY A 44 -14.13 -6.43 -11.49
C GLY A 44 -13.80 -6.05 -10.06
N LEU A 45 -13.02 -4.99 -9.82
CA LEU A 45 -12.76 -4.49 -8.48
C LEU A 45 -14.00 -3.77 -7.95
N HIS A 46 -14.29 -3.97 -6.67
CA HIS A 46 -15.35 -3.28 -5.93
C HIS A 46 -14.77 -2.16 -5.07
N CYS A 47 -13.46 -2.17 -4.84
CA CYS A 47 -12.74 -1.12 -4.15
C CYS A 47 -11.43 -0.80 -4.88
N PHE A 48 -11.11 0.48 -5.01
CA PHE A 48 -9.89 0.94 -5.65
C PHE A 48 -9.34 2.14 -4.89
N ALA A 49 -8.07 2.08 -4.47
CA ALA A 49 -7.41 3.22 -3.86
C ALA A 49 -6.38 3.82 -4.81
N LEU A 50 -6.40 5.15 -4.90
CA LEU A 50 -5.37 5.94 -5.55
C LEU A 50 -4.52 6.59 -4.47
N THR A 51 -3.26 6.20 -4.40
CA THR A 51 -2.36 6.43 -3.27
C THR A 51 -1.10 7.16 -3.72
N GLU A 52 -1.27 8.43 -4.03
CA GLU A 52 -0.20 9.23 -4.65
C GLU A 52 1.03 9.38 -3.77
N HIS A 53 2.19 9.49 -4.41
CA HIS A 53 3.41 9.89 -3.74
C HIS A 53 3.26 11.28 -3.11
N VAL A 54 3.67 11.41 -1.85
CA VAL A 54 3.67 12.68 -1.13
C VAL A 54 5.05 13.09 -0.63
N ARG A 55 5.19 14.37 -0.29
CA ARG A 55 6.39 14.96 0.32
C ARG A 55 5.99 15.86 1.50
N ALA A 56 6.79 15.88 2.55
CA ALA A 56 6.57 16.72 3.73
C ALA A 56 6.68 18.22 3.39
N ASN A 57 7.50 18.56 2.40
CA ASN A 57 7.74 19.95 1.97
C ASN A 57 6.71 20.47 0.94
N GLY A 58 5.62 19.74 0.72
CA GLY A 58 4.53 20.13 -0.18
C GLY A 58 4.46 19.32 -1.47
N LEU A 59 3.35 19.49 -2.19
CA LEU A 59 3.02 18.77 -3.43
C LEU A 59 3.02 19.73 -4.61
N THR A 60 3.22 19.19 -5.81
CA THR A 60 3.07 19.94 -7.07
C THR A 60 1.61 20.06 -7.51
N TYR A 61 0.68 19.45 -6.77
CA TYR A 61 -0.75 19.40 -7.04
C TYR A 61 -1.56 19.67 -5.76
N ASP A 62 -2.86 19.97 -5.91
CA ASP A 62 -3.79 20.14 -4.79
C ASP A 62 -4.35 18.78 -4.34
N TYR A 63 -3.91 18.30 -3.17
CA TYR A 63 -4.38 17.03 -2.61
C TYR A 63 -5.88 17.04 -2.30
N THR A 64 -6.45 18.19 -1.93
CA THR A 64 -7.89 18.28 -1.61
C THR A 64 -8.71 18.08 -2.88
N ALA A 65 -8.29 18.72 -3.99
CA ALA A 65 -8.91 18.53 -5.29
C ALA A 65 -8.78 17.08 -5.78
N PHE A 66 -7.59 16.49 -5.64
CA PHE A 66 -7.36 15.06 -5.91
C PHE A 66 -8.32 14.17 -5.11
N ALA A 67 -8.36 14.33 -3.78
CA ALA A 67 -9.19 13.50 -2.91
C ALA A 67 -10.69 13.61 -3.23
N GLN A 68 -11.16 14.80 -3.60
CA GLN A 68 -12.54 15.02 -4.05
C GLN A 68 -12.84 14.32 -5.38
N GLN A 69 -11.93 14.40 -6.36
CA GLN A 69 -12.08 13.72 -7.65
C GLN A 69 -12.09 12.20 -7.47
N VAL A 70 -11.18 11.64 -6.68
CA VAL A 70 -11.18 10.20 -6.36
C VAL A 70 -12.49 9.79 -5.72
N THR A 71 -12.96 10.55 -4.70
CA THR A 71 -14.21 10.23 -4.02
C THR A 71 -15.41 10.28 -4.97
N ALA A 72 -15.42 11.22 -5.92
CA ALA A 72 -16.48 11.37 -6.92
C ALA A 72 -16.58 10.18 -7.91
N CYS A 73 -15.52 9.37 -8.06
CA CYS A 73 -15.58 8.13 -8.83
C CYS A 73 -16.33 7.00 -8.11
N SER A 74 -16.68 7.15 -6.84
CA SER A 74 -17.46 6.15 -6.12
C SER A 74 -18.89 6.03 -6.67
N GLY A 75 -19.40 4.80 -6.70
CA GLY A 75 -20.75 4.48 -7.13
C GLY A 75 -21.45 3.51 -6.17
N LYS A 76 -22.56 2.92 -6.60
CA LYS A 76 -23.35 2.01 -5.76
C LYS A 76 -22.59 0.75 -5.31
N ASP A 77 -21.83 0.16 -6.23
CA ASP A 77 -21.13 -1.13 -6.03
C ASP A 77 -19.60 -0.98 -6.20
N PHE A 78 -19.09 0.26 -6.17
CA PHE A 78 -17.68 0.59 -6.34
C PHE A 78 -17.27 1.72 -5.40
N MET A 79 -16.26 1.48 -4.58
CA MET A 79 -15.70 2.47 -3.66
C MET A 79 -14.33 2.92 -4.15
N ALA A 80 -14.17 4.21 -4.40
CA ALA A 80 -12.90 4.83 -4.71
C ALA A 80 -12.35 5.53 -3.45
N ILE A 81 -11.11 5.22 -3.08
CA ILE A 81 -10.47 5.70 -1.86
C ILE A 81 -9.28 6.59 -2.23
N ASN A 82 -9.23 7.81 -1.68
CA ASN A 82 -8.03 8.63 -1.74
C ASN A 82 -7.03 8.16 -0.69
N GLY A 83 -5.75 8.14 -1.02
CA GLY A 83 -4.71 7.84 -0.07
C GLY A 83 -3.36 8.41 -0.47
N THR A 84 -2.34 7.99 0.27
CA THR A 84 -0.97 8.44 0.06
C THR A 84 0.01 7.29 0.19
N GLU A 85 1.03 7.28 -0.65
CA GLU A 85 2.25 6.54 -0.43
C GLU A 85 3.33 7.51 0.07
N THR A 86 3.67 7.39 1.36
CA THR A 86 4.73 8.19 1.97
C THR A 86 6.02 7.40 2.04
N LYS A 87 7.12 8.10 1.78
CA LYS A 87 8.46 7.54 1.86
C LYS A 87 8.94 7.50 3.31
N VAL A 88 9.55 6.39 3.72
CA VAL A 88 10.32 6.31 4.97
C VAL A 88 11.71 6.91 4.73
N LEU A 89 12.05 7.95 5.50
CA LEU A 89 13.24 8.78 5.29
C LEU A 89 14.48 8.26 6.01
N ASP A 90 14.33 7.66 7.19
CA ASP A 90 15.45 7.31 8.05
C ASP A 90 15.19 6.08 8.95
N ALA A 91 16.22 5.70 9.71
CA ALA A 91 16.19 4.59 10.65
C ALA A 91 15.23 4.82 11.84
N GLN A 92 14.84 6.06 12.11
CA GLN A 92 13.89 6.42 13.16
C GLN A 92 12.43 6.31 12.67
N GLY A 93 12.22 5.98 11.39
CA GLY A 93 10.90 5.85 10.80
C GLY A 93 10.24 7.19 10.50
N ALA A 94 11.03 8.26 10.31
CA ALA A 94 10.53 9.54 9.83
C ALA A 94 9.86 9.34 8.46
N LEU A 95 8.75 10.04 8.23
CA LEU A 95 7.93 9.91 7.03
C LEU A 95 7.98 11.20 6.23
N ASP A 96 8.03 11.09 4.90
CA ASP A 96 7.98 12.21 3.97
C ASP A 96 6.54 12.67 3.72
N ILE A 97 5.81 12.98 4.77
CA ILE A 97 4.42 13.45 4.73
C ILE A 97 4.18 14.49 5.81
N SER A 98 3.46 15.56 5.48
CA SER A 98 3.07 16.57 6.46
C SER A 98 1.90 16.07 7.32
N PRO A 99 1.73 16.55 8.57
CA PRO A 99 0.58 16.20 9.40
C PRO A 99 -0.77 16.50 8.74
N GLU A 100 -0.85 17.59 7.96
CA GLU A 100 -2.06 18.00 7.24
C GLU A 100 -2.43 16.99 6.16
N LEU A 101 -1.46 16.54 5.35
CA LEU A 101 -1.67 15.50 4.34
C LEU A 101 -2.01 14.16 4.98
N ALA A 102 -1.35 13.79 6.08
CA ALA A 102 -1.64 12.57 6.79
C ALA A 102 -3.08 12.53 7.33
N HIS A 103 -3.63 13.68 7.73
CA HIS A 103 -5.01 13.83 8.18
C HIS A 103 -6.02 13.79 7.03
N ALA A 104 -5.69 14.37 5.88
CA ALA A 104 -6.55 14.38 4.70
C ALA A 104 -6.61 13.02 3.97
N SER A 105 -5.60 12.17 4.15
CA SER A 105 -5.50 10.86 3.52
C SER A 105 -6.39 9.80 4.18
N ASN A 106 -7.22 9.10 3.40
CA ASN A 106 -8.06 8.03 3.93
C ASN A 106 -7.32 6.69 4.06
N LEU A 107 -6.20 6.50 3.35
CA LEU A 107 -5.39 5.28 3.40
C LEU A 107 -3.90 5.64 3.24
N ARG A 108 -3.07 5.25 4.21
CA ARG A 108 -1.65 5.62 4.25
C ARG A 108 -0.75 4.40 4.10
N ILE A 109 -0.03 4.36 2.99
CA ILE A 109 1.01 3.37 2.69
C ILE A 109 2.37 3.98 3.04
N ALA A 110 3.22 3.24 3.75
CA ALA A 110 4.63 3.58 3.89
C ALA A 110 5.51 2.61 3.12
N SER A 111 6.44 3.17 2.35
CA SER A 111 7.33 2.44 1.46
C SER A 111 8.77 2.93 1.56
N PHE A 112 9.71 2.10 1.12
CA PHE A 112 11.13 2.42 1.08
C PHE A 112 11.59 2.56 -0.37
N HIS A 113 12.00 3.77 -0.77
CA HIS A 113 12.52 4.04 -2.12
C HIS A 113 14.03 4.31 -2.15
N ASP A 114 14.61 4.71 -1.01
CA ASP A 114 16.06 4.95 -0.90
C ASP A 114 16.81 3.69 -0.45
N ARG A 115 18.04 3.55 -0.95
CA ARG A 115 18.97 2.53 -0.45
C ARG A 115 19.44 2.90 0.95
N MET A 116 19.01 2.10 1.93
CA MET A 116 19.56 2.08 3.28
C MET A 116 20.55 0.92 3.43
N THR A 117 21.45 0.99 4.42
CA THR A 117 22.18 -0.22 4.82
C THR A 117 21.18 -1.25 5.37
N PRO A 118 21.47 -2.57 5.29
CA PRO A 118 20.56 -3.58 5.81
C PRO A 118 20.20 -3.38 7.28
N GLU A 119 21.14 -2.93 8.12
CA GLU A 119 20.90 -2.63 9.54
C GLU A 119 19.96 -1.43 9.73
N MET A 120 20.18 -0.35 8.98
CA MET A 120 19.32 0.83 9.00
C MET A 120 17.90 0.46 8.54
N HIS A 121 17.78 -0.30 7.46
CA HIS A 121 16.49 -0.75 6.92
C HIS A 121 15.71 -1.58 7.94
N ARG A 122 16.35 -2.56 8.61
CA ARG A 122 15.74 -3.35 9.70
C ARG A 122 15.19 -2.46 10.82
N THR A 123 15.95 -1.43 11.18
CA THR A 123 15.56 -0.49 12.24
C THR A 123 14.39 0.39 11.78
N ALA A 124 14.48 0.92 10.56
CA ALA A 124 13.47 1.76 9.94
C ALA A 124 12.11 1.06 9.78
N VAL A 125 12.10 -0.18 9.25
CA VAL A 125 10.87 -0.97 9.10
C VAL A 125 10.18 -1.18 10.46
N ARG A 126 10.93 -1.53 11.50
CA ARG A 126 10.38 -1.70 12.84
C ARG A 126 9.86 -0.39 13.45
N ALA A 127 10.44 0.75 13.11
CA ALA A 127 9.94 2.06 13.52
C ALA A 127 8.66 2.42 12.76
N MET A 128 8.65 2.25 11.43
CA MET A 128 7.49 2.46 10.57
C MET A 128 6.29 1.61 10.99
N LEU A 129 6.48 0.31 11.26
CA LEU A 129 5.41 -0.59 11.70
C LEU A 129 4.78 -0.17 13.05
N ARG A 130 5.48 0.62 13.87
CA ARG A 130 4.94 1.15 15.13
C ARG A 130 4.29 2.52 14.95
N ASN A 131 4.52 3.19 13.83
CA ASN A 131 4.04 4.55 13.59
C ASN A 131 2.51 4.57 13.52
N PRO A 132 1.82 5.42 14.32
CA PRO A 132 0.36 5.50 14.36
C PRO A 132 -0.29 5.96 13.06
N LEU A 133 0.47 6.61 12.17
CA LEU A 133 -0.01 7.13 10.90
C LEU A 133 -0.09 6.05 9.81
N ILE A 134 0.61 4.92 9.95
CA ILE A 134 0.71 3.96 8.85
C ILE A 134 -0.36 2.89 8.96
N ASP A 135 -1.01 2.62 7.83
CA ASP A 135 -2.02 1.58 7.69
C ASP A 135 -1.45 0.36 6.96
N ILE A 136 -0.61 0.58 5.94
CA ILE A 136 -0.06 -0.45 5.06
C ILE A 136 1.47 -0.32 4.96
N TRP A 137 2.19 -1.43 5.09
CA TRP A 137 3.59 -1.54 4.65
C TRP A 137 3.60 -1.87 3.15
N GLY A 138 3.94 -0.88 2.33
CA GLY A 138 3.98 -0.98 0.87
C GLY A 138 5.13 -1.85 0.37
N HIS A 139 4.86 -2.62 -0.69
CA HIS A 139 5.75 -3.49 -1.44
C HIS A 139 7.04 -3.90 -0.71
N PRO A 140 6.95 -4.70 0.37
CA PRO A 140 8.08 -4.99 1.25
C PRO A 140 9.21 -5.77 0.57
N CYS A 141 8.94 -6.34 -0.62
CA CYS A 141 9.88 -7.05 -1.48
C CYS A 141 10.49 -6.18 -2.59
N ALA A 142 10.18 -4.88 -2.67
CA ALA A 142 10.76 -3.97 -3.67
C ALA A 142 12.25 -3.70 -3.44
N LEU A 143 12.69 -3.76 -2.18
CA LEU A 143 14.09 -3.74 -1.81
C LEU A 143 14.56 -5.17 -1.54
N ASP A 144 15.73 -5.51 -2.06
CA ASP A 144 16.43 -6.76 -1.76
C ASP A 144 17.01 -6.70 -0.34
N ALA A 145 16.11 -6.75 0.64
CA ALA A 145 16.45 -6.89 2.03
C ALA A 145 16.69 -8.37 2.30
N ASP A 146 17.94 -8.73 2.60
CA ASP A 146 18.36 -10.07 3.01
C ASP A 146 17.86 -10.38 4.44
N TYR A 147 16.53 -10.46 4.58
CA TYR A 147 15.83 -10.85 5.79
C TYR A 147 15.77 -12.37 5.89
N THR A 148 16.19 -12.88 7.04
CA THR A 148 15.97 -14.27 7.42
C THR A 148 14.47 -14.56 7.59
N ILE A 149 14.11 -15.85 7.58
CA ILE A 149 12.74 -16.30 7.86
C ILE A 149 12.26 -15.80 9.23
N ASP A 150 13.11 -15.89 10.26
CA ASP A 150 12.78 -15.44 11.61
C ASP A 150 12.53 -13.93 11.68
N GLU A 151 13.28 -13.14 10.90
CA GLU A 151 13.03 -11.71 10.77
C GLU A 151 11.68 -11.43 10.13
N TRP A 152 11.33 -12.14 9.05
CA TRP A 152 10.02 -12.01 8.41
C TRP A 152 8.87 -12.36 9.36
N ILE A 153 9.00 -13.45 10.12
CA ILE A 153 8.02 -13.83 11.15
C ILE A 153 7.88 -12.71 12.17
N SER A 154 9.00 -12.19 12.70
CA SER A 154 9.03 -11.12 13.68
C SER A 154 8.37 -9.83 13.16
N LEU A 155 8.64 -9.45 11.91
CA LEU A 155 8.05 -8.28 11.26
C LEU A 155 6.54 -8.45 11.05
N CYS A 156 6.07 -9.61 10.62
CA CYS A 156 4.64 -9.90 10.47
C CYS A 156 3.90 -9.82 11.81
N LEU A 157 4.49 -10.36 12.88
CA LEU A 157 3.92 -10.28 14.23
C LEU A 157 3.89 -8.83 14.74
N LEU A 158 4.92 -8.04 14.45
CA LEU A 158 4.96 -6.62 14.81
C LEU A 158 3.91 -5.80 14.06
N ALA A 159 3.75 -6.04 12.75
CA ALA A 159 2.71 -5.40 11.94
C ALA A 159 1.31 -5.74 12.50
N LYS A 160 1.08 -7.03 12.80
CA LYS A 160 -0.14 -7.53 13.44
C LYS A 160 -0.43 -6.83 14.78
N GLN A 161 0.58 -6.67 15.63
CA GLN A 161 0.45 -6.03 16.94
C GLN A 161 0.05 -4.56 16.82
N ASN A 162 0.54 -3.87 15.78
CA ASN A 162 0.32 -2.43 15.60
C ASN A 162 -0.85 -2.09 14.67
N GLY A 163 -1.53 -3.10 14.11
CA GLY A 163 -2.65 -2.87 13.21
C GLY A 163 -2.23 -2.41 11.82
N VAL A 164 -0.99 -2.70 11.41
CA VAL A 164 -0.47 -2.45 10.06
C VAL A 164 -0.66 -3.71 9.22
N VAL A 165 -1.16 -3.56 7.99
CA VAL A 165 -1.27 -4.66 7.04
C VAL A 165 -0.10 -4.67 6.07
N ILE A 166 0.20 -5.83 5.50
CA ILE A 166 1.31 -6.00 4.57
C ILE A 166 0.78 -6.03 3.14
N GLU A 167 1.37 -5.25 2.25
CA GLU A 167 1.05 -5.28 0.84
C GLU A 167 1.58 -6.55 0.16
N VAL A 168 0.76 -7.13 -0.72
CA VAL A 168 1.18 -8.15 -1.67
C VAL A 168 1.02 -7.57 -3.08
N SER A 169 2.12 -7.12 -3.66
CA SER A 169 2.18 -6.33 -4.89
C SER A 169 2.29 -7.19 -6.14
N ASN A 170 1.63 -6.79 -7.24
CA ASN A 170 1.86 -7.37 -8.57
C ASN A 170 3.21 -6.93 -9.16
N ARG A 171 3.59 -5.65 -8.97
CA ARG A 171 4.83 -5.10 -9.50
C ARG A 171 6.07 -5.58 -8.76
N TYR A 172 5.94 -5.83 -7.45
CA TYR A 172 6.98 -6.38 -6.58
C TYR A 172 6.51 -7.69 -5.93
N PRO A 173 6.50 -8.80 -6.68
CA PRO A 173 5.91 -10.06 -6.24
C PRO A 173 6.59 -10.61 -4.99
N MET A 174 5.75 -11.00 -4.02
CA MET A 174 6.22 -11.70 -2.83
C MET A 174 6.53 -13.18 -3.16
N PRO A 175 7.72 -13.70 -2.83
CA PRO A 175 8.03 -15.13 -2.92
C PRO A 175 7.02 -15.99 -2.15
N ALA A 176 6.67 -17.17 -2.69
CA ALA A 176 5.66 -18.06 -2.10
C ALA A 176 5.95 -18.42 -0.63
N ALA A 177 7.22 -18.69 -0.29
CA ALA A 177 7.62 -18.99 1.09
C ALA A 177 7.35 -17.83 2.06
N LEU A 178 7.57 -16.57 1.61
CA LEU A 178 7.25 -15.38 2.41
C LEU A 178 5.74 -15.16 2.52
N PHE A 179 5.00 -15.46 1.46
CA PHE A 179 3.54 -15.40 1.49
C PHE A 179 2.92 -16.45 2.43
N ASP A 180 3.52 -17.64 2.53
CA ASP A 180 3.11 -18.65 3.51
C ASP A 180 3.37 -18.17 4.95
N ILE A 181 4.54 -17.60 5.23
CA ILE A 181 4.86 -16.96 6.53
C ILE A 181 3.84 -15.87 6.87
N LEU A 182 3.52 -15.00 5.90
CA LEU A 182 2.55 -13.92 6.07
C LEU A 182 1.18 -14.47 6.48
N LYS A 183 0.67 -15.49 5.77
CA LYS A 183 -0.61 -16.14 6.09
C LYS A 183 -0.57 -16.79 7.48
N GLU A 184 0.47 -17.55 7.79
CA GLU A 184 0.60 -18.31 9.05
C GLU A 184 0.72 -17.40 10.27
N SER A 185 1.35 -16.23 10.12
CA SER A 185 1.44 -15.23 11.19
C SER A 185 0.06 -14.66 11.60
N GLY A 186 -0.93 -14.76 10.71
CA GLY A 186 -2.23 -14.12 10.84
C GLY A 186 -2.15 -12.59 10.85
N CYS A 187 -1.11 -12.00 10.26
CA CYS A 187 -1.09 -10.59 9.91
C CYS A 187 -2.08 -10.32 8.77
N GLY A 188 -2.72 -9.15 8.79
CA GLY A 188 -3.55 -8.73 7.66
C GLY A 188 -2.68 -8.43 6.44
N TYR A 189 -3.21 -8.72 5.26
CA TYR A 189 -2.56 -8.37 3.99
C TYR A 189 -3.59 -7.90 2.97
N LEU A 190 -3.18 -6.97 2.12
CA LEU A 190 -4.00 -6.41 1.04
C LEU A 190 -3.25 -6.56 -0.28
N TYR A 191 -4.02 -6.78 -1.35
CA TYR A 191 -3.46 -6.88 -2.68
C TYR A 191 -3.35 -5.50 -3.32
N ALA A 192 -2.27 -5.29 -4.05
CA ALA A 192 -2.08 -4.05 -4.76
C ALA A 192 -1.37 -4.25 -6.10
N SER A 193 -1.66 -3.41 -7.08
CA SER A 193 -0.96 -3.45 -8.37
C SER A 193 0.33 -2.64 -8.38
N ASP A 194 0.37 -1.55 -7.61
CA ASP A 194 1.33 -0.45 -7.81
C ASP A 194 1.28 0.08 -9.27
N ALA A 195 0.07 0.16 -9.81
CA ALA A 195 -0.16 0.55 -11.20
C ALA A 195 0.09 2.04 -11.40
N HIS A 196 0.85 2.38 -12.44
CA HIS A 196 1.11 3.75 -12.89
C HIS A 196 0.40 4.06 -14.22
N ASP A 197 -0.39 3.11 -14.72
CA ASP A 197 -1.27 3.25 -15.87
C ASP A 197 -2.47 2.32 -15.68
N ALA A 198 -3.56 2.59 -16.39
CA ALA A 198 -4.80 1.87 -16.23
C ALA A 198 -4.64 0.38 -16.60
N GLN A 199 -3.79 0.07 -17.58
CA GLN A 199 -3.59 -1.31 -18.06
C GLN A 199 -2.90 -2.22 -17.02
N SER A 200 -2.11 -1.62 -16.13
CA SER A 200 -1.37 -2.33 -15.08
C SER A 200 -2.22 -2.65 -13.85
N ILE A 201 -3.43 -2.12 -13.75
CA ILE A 201 -4.35 -2.39 -12.64
C ILE A 201 -4.67 -3.89 -12.60
N ARG A 202 -4.67 -4.47 -11.39
CA ARG A 202 -4.95 -5.90 -11.20
C ARG A 202 -6.41 -6.24 -11.50
N THR A 203 -6.67 -7.50 -11.82
CA THR A 203 -8.03 -8.03 -11.91
C THR A 203 -8.47 -8.65 -10.59
N ALA A 204 -9.77 -8.62 -10.32
CA ALA A 204 -10.32 -9.28 -9.15
C ALA A 204 -9.97 -10.77 -9.14
N ARG A 205 -9.67 -11.30 -7.94
CA ARG A 205 -9.25 -12.69 -7.68
C ARG A 205 -7.92 -13.11 -8.31
N SER A 206 -7.21 -12.23 -9.02
CA SER A 206 -5.85 -12.54 -9.48
C SER A 206 -4.90 -12.58 -8.30
N LEU A 207 -4.11 -13.65 -8.15
CA LEU A 207 -3.08 -13.69 -7.12
C LEU A 207 -1.81 -13.03 -7.69
N PRO A 208 -1.22 -12.01 -7.02
CA PRO A 208 0.11 -11.50 -7.37
C PRO A 208 1.21 -12.53 -7.13
N VAL A 209 0.90 -13.60 -6.40
CA VAL A 209 1.87 -14.62 -6.00
C VAL A 209 2.25 -15.40 -7.26
N ILE A 210 3.37 -15.00 -7.85
CA ILE A 210 4.04 -15.75 -8.90
C ILE A 210 4.24 -17.16 -8.34
N ALA A 211 3.60 -18.14 -8.97
CA ALA A 211 4.00 -19.53 -8.82
C ALA A 211 5.50 -19.57 -9.16
N VAL A 212 6.33 -19.77 -8.15
CA VAL A 212 7.77 -19.99 -8.35
C VAL A 212 7.85 -21.14 -9.34
N ARG A 213 8.27 -20.84 -10.58
CA ARG A 213 8.63 -21.91 -11.51
C ARG A 213 9.77 -22.65 -10.82
N ALA A 214 9.50 -23.92 -10.50
CA ALA A 214 10.52 -24.87 -10.09
C ALA A 214 11.64 -24.96 -11.14
#